data_AF-A0A7S0MQI8-F1
#
_entry.id   AF-A0A7S0MQI8-F1
#
_cell.length_a   1.000
_cell.length_b   1.000
_cell.length_c   1.000
_cell.angle_alpha   90.00
_cell.angle_beta   90.00
_cell.angle_gamma   90.00
#
_symmetry.space_group_name_H-M   'P 1'
#
loop_
_entity.id
_entity.type
_entity.pdbx_description
1 polymer ?
#
loop_
_entity_poly.entity_id
_entity_poly.type
_entity_poly.pdbx_seq_one_letter_code
_entity_poly.pdbx_strand_id
1 'polypeptide(L)'
;VVAAPPGFENFDAAKASLQATLQETVRKAVDAALDERRLKQSESEGNSSDRSNARHSVVSVLRDLYESRTEGIDWLLEINGARVEDASQSFINAPTLLGAMRWLFPGQQEDPRTVLRPASEGAVAVAAGAAGTEPGRCWAMAGSAGAVKVKLIRPIRPRKLVLQHVPIRASVNNCSSALRNFRLLGWRAPATADAITEG
;
A
#
# COMPACT_ATOMS: atom_id res chain seq x y z
N VAL A 1 29.88 81.94 45.08
CA VAL A 1 30.02 80.58 45.64
C VAL A 1 28.61 80.07 45.92
N VAL A 2 28.05 79.28 45.00
CA VAL A 2 26.70 78.72 45.13
C VAL A 2 26.88 77.25 45.50
N ALA A 3 26.53 76.90 46.73
CA ALA A 3 26.58 75.54 47.23
C ALA A 3 25.44 74.72 46.58
N ALA A 4 25.79 73.56 46.02
CA ALA A 4 24.83 72.60 45.50
C ALA A 4 24.03 71.94 46.64
N PRO A 5 22.73 71.66 46.47
CA PRO A 5 21.92 71.02 47.50
C PRO A 5 22.31 69.55 47.71
N PRO A 6 22.22 69.02 48.95
CA PRO A 6 22.58 67.65 49.28
C PRO A 6 21.49 66.70 48.76
N GLY A 7 21.83 65.81 47.83
CA GLY A 7 20.87 64.83 47.31
C GLY A 7 21.30 64.08 46.04
N PHE A 8 22.37 64.51 45.36
CA PHE A 8 22.80 63.90 44.09
C PHE A 8 23.71 62.67 44.24
N GLU A 9 24.28 62.39 45.42
CA GLU A 9 25.25 61.28 45.59
C GLU A 9 24.62 59.88 45.62
N ASN A 10 23.30 59.77 45.86
CA ASN A 10 22.61 58.47 45.96
C ASN A 10 22.05 57.94 44.64
N PHE A 11 21.92 58.79 43.61
CA PHE A 11 21.27 58.40 42.36
C PHE A 11 22.18 57.54 41.47
N ASP A 12 23.47 57.87 41.43
CA ASP A 12 24.45 57.12 40.65
C ASP A 12 24.75 55.75 41.27
N ALA A 13 24.80 55.66 42.60
CA ALA A 13 24.93 54.39 43.32
C ALA A 13 23.68 53.49 43.13
N ALA A 14 22.48 54.07 43.20
CA ALA A 14 21.23 53.35 42.94
C ALA A 14 21.15 52.85 41.49
N LYS A 15 21.59 53.67 40.52
CA LYS A 15 21.66 53.29 39.10
C LYS A 15 22.64 52.14 38.87
N ALA A 16 23.82 52.17 39.49
CA ALA A 16 24.81 51.10 39.38
C ALA A 16 24.29 49.78 39.99
N SER A 17 23.63 49.84 41.15
CA SER A 17 23.02 48.66 41.78
C SER A 17 21.88 48.07 40.94
N LEU A 18 21.06 48.91 40.30
CA LEU A 18 20.00 48.48 39.40
C LEU A 18 20.57 47.79 38.15
N GLN A 19 21.63 48.36 37.57
CA GLN A 19 22.32 47.78 36.41
C GLN A 19 22.95 46.43 36.74
N ALA A 20 23.60 46.30 37.89
CA ALA A 20 24.16 45.02 38.35
C ALA A 20 23.06 43.96 38.53
N THR A 21 21.92 44.35 39.10
CA THR A 21 20.78 43.43 39.30
C THR A 21 20.17 42.98 37.98
N LEU A 22 20.03 43.90 37.01
CA LEU A 22 19.54 43.58 35.67
C LEU A 22 20.50 42.66 34.90
N GLN A 23 21.81 42.86 35.02
CA GLN A 23 22.78 41.98 34.38
C GLN A 23 22.72 40.57 34.96
N GLU A 24 22.55 40.44 36.27
CA GLU A 24 22.44 39.14 36.93
C GLU A 24 21.14 38.41 36.57
N THR A 25 20.01 39.12 36.47
CA THR A 25 18.75 38.49 36.04
C THR A 25 18.78 38.05 34.59
N VAL A 26 19.37 38.85 33.69
CA VAL A 26 19.56 38.48 32.29
C VAL A 26 20.44 37.23 32.19
N ARG A 27 21.55 37.18 32.92
CA ARG A 27 22.45 36.02 32.92
C ARG A 27 21.75 34.75 33.36
N LYS A 28 21.01 34.79 34.47
CA LYS A 28 20.23 33.64 34.96
C LYS A 28 19.16 33.19 33.97
N ALA A 29 18.50 34.11 33.29
CA ALA A 29 17.49 33.78 32.28
C ALA A 29 18.10 33.09 31.05
N VAL A 30 19.29 33.54 30.61
CA VAL A 30 20.02 32.91 29.50
C VAL A 30 20.47 31.50 29.85
N ASP A 31 21.01 31.28 31.05
CA ASP A 31 21.47 29.97 31.50
C ASP A 31 20.29 28.98 31.58
N ALA A 32 19.15 29.39 32.16
CA ALA A 32 17.94 28.58 32.22
C ALA A 32 17.40 28.20 30.83
N ALA A 33 17.45 29.14 29.86
CA ALA A 33 16.99 28.88 28.49
C ALA A 33 17.93 27.93 27.72
N LEU A 34 19.23 27.98 28.00
CA LEU A 34 20.22 27.06 27.44
C LEU A 34 20.06 25.65 27.99
N ASP A 35 19.79 25.50 29.29
CA ASP A 35 19.56 24.20 29.90
C ASP A 35 18.25 23.56 29.41
N GLU A 36 17.18 24.34 29.23
CA GLU A 36 15.93 23.85 28.62
C GLU A 36 16.16 23.37 27.17
N ARG A 37 17.00 24.08 26.39
CA ARG A 37 17.37 23.64 25.04
C ARG A 37 18.18 22.35 25.04
N ARG A 38 19.12 22.18 25.97
CA ARG A 38 19.93 20.96 26.10
C ARG A 38 19.08 19.74 26.44
N LEU A 39 18.12 19.90 27.36
CA LEU A 39 17.17 18.84 27.71
C LEU A 39 16.32 18.44 26.49
N LYS A 40 15.74 19.40 25.77
CA LYS A 40 14.95 19.14 24.56
C LYS A 40 15.76 18.48 23.43
N GLN A 41 17.04 18.85 23.29
CA GLN A 41 17.93 18.20 22.33
C GLN A 41 18.19 16.73 22.69
N SER A 42 18.48 16.44 23.96
CA SER A 42 18.72 15.05 24.42
C SER A 42 17.49 14.15 24.29
N GLU A 43 16.28 14.66 24.54
CA GLU A 43 15.03 13.93 24.32
C GLU A 43 14.76 13.68 22.83
N SER A 44 15.12 14.63 21.96
CA SER A 44 14.95 14.49 20.51
C SER A 44 15.90 13.47 19.89
N GLU A 45 17.13 13.38 20.39
CA GLU A 45 18.15 12.46 19.89
C GLU A 45 17.82 11.00 20.24
N GLY A 46 17.39 10.73 21.48
CA GLY A 46 16.93 9.40 21.90
C GLY A 46 15.71 8.90 21.12
N ASN A 47 14.78 9.80 20.79
CA ASN A 47 13.57 9.47 20.03
C ASN A 47 13.82 9.40 18.50
N SER A 48 14.89 10.02 18.01
CA SER A 48 15.25 10.00 16.58
C SER A 48 15.76 8.62 16.13
N SER A 49 16.58 7.96 16.97
CA SER A 49 17.12 6.63 16.68
C SER A 49 16.01 5.59 16.65
N ASP A 50 15.10 5.60 17.61
CA ASP A 50 13.98 4.65 17.71
C ASP A 50 12.97 4.82 16.55
N ARG A 51 12.62 6.08 16.20
CA ARG A 51 11.77 6.36 15.04
C ARG A 51 12.47 6.03 13.71
N SER A 52 13.78 6.19 13.63
CA SER A 52 14.54 5.79 12.44
C SER A 52 14.57 4.26 12.29
N ASN A 53 14.78 3.52 13.37
CA ASN A 53 14.77 2.05 13.37
C ASN A 53 13.38 1.49 13.02
N ALA A 54 12.32 2.06 13.61
CA ALA A 54 10.95 1.69 13.28
C ALA A 54 10.61 1.96 11.79
N ARG A 55 11.04 3.10 11.25
CA ARG A 55 10.87 3.40 9.81
C ARG A 55 11.61 2.42 8.91
N HIS A 56 12.87 2.09 9.24
CA HIS A 56 13.64 1.10 8.48
C HIS A 56 13.00 -0.29 8.54
N SER A 57 12.45 -0.69 9.70
CA SER A 57 11.71 -1.94 9.86
C SER A 57 10.41 -1.97 9.07
N VAL A 58 9.66 -0.87 9.02
CA VAL A 58 8.43 -0.80 8.21
C VAL A 58 8.77 -0.87 6.72
N VAL A 59 9.77 -0.10 6.27
CA VAL A 59 10.20 -0.12 4.87
C VAL A 59 10.73 -1.49 4.46
N SER A 60 11.49 -2.16 5.32
CA SER A 60 11.98 -3.53 5.03
C SER A 60 10.81 -4.51 4.92
N VAL A 61 9.85 -4.49 5.85
CA VAL A 61 8.66 -5.36 5.78
C VAL A 61 7.82 -5.07 4.55
N LEU A 62 7.61 -3.80 4.19
CA LEU A 62 6.86 -3.43 2.98
C LEU A 62 7.57 -3.89 1.71
N ARG A 63 8.90 -3.78 1.67
CA ARG A 63 9.72 -4.29 0.56
C ARG A 63 9.64 -5.82 0.49
N ASP A 64 9.78 -6.52 1.61
CA ASP A 64 9.69 -7.98 1.66
C ASP A 64 8.29 -8.46 1.27
N LEU A 65 7.22 -7.75 1.64
CA LEU A 65 5.84 -8.04 1.20
C LEU A 65 5.65 -7.80 -0.30
N TYR A 66 6.31 -6.81 -0.88
CA TYR A 66 6.28 -6.55 -2.32
C TYR A 66 7.06 -7.61 -3.11
N GLU A 67 8.27 -7.94 -2.66
CA GLU A 67 9.16 -8.92 -3.30
C GLU A 67 8.62 -10.35 -3.16
N SER A 68 8.09 -10.74 -1.99
CA SER A 68 7.49 -12.06 -1.78
C SER A 68 6.21 -12.29 -2.61
N ARG A 69 5.48 -11.22 -2.91
CA ARG A 69 4.31 -11.30 -3.81
C ARG A 69 4.71 -11.43 -5.28
N THR A 70 5.95 -11.04 -5.64
CA THR A 70 6.45 -10.95 -7.01
C THR A 70 7.64 -11.88 -7.29
N GLU A 71 7.67 -13.09 -6.69
CA GLU A 71 8.70 -14.12 -6.89
C GLU A 71 8.83 -14.67 -8.34
N GLY A 72 9.00 -13.79 -9.32
CA GLY A 72 9.05 -14.07 -10.74
C GLY A 72 8.11 -13.21 -11.56
N ILE A 73 8.32 -13.24 -12.87
CA ILE A 73 7.42 -12.62 -13.84
C ILE A 73 6.15 -13.46 -13.89
N ASP A 74 5.00 -12.83 -13.62
CA ASP A 74 3.70 -13.47 -13.79
C ASP A 74 3.29 -13.49 -15.27
N TRP A 75 3.54 -14.64 -15.91
CA TRP A 75 3.21 -14.85 -17.33
C TRP A 75 1.71 -14.91 -17.61
N LEU A 76 0.85 -15.06 -16.59
CA LEU A 76 -0.61 -15.07 -16.74
C LEU A 76 -1.21 -13.68 -16.74
N LEU A 77 -0.45 -12.64 -16.38
CA LEU A 77 -0.99 -11.28 -16.38
C LEU A 77 -1.30 -10.79 -17.80
N GLU A 78 -2.48 -10.17 -17.94
CA GLU A 78 -2.94 -9.55 -19.19
C GLU A 78 -1.97 -8.47 -19.67
N ILE A 79 -1.40 -7.69 -18.75
CA ILE A 79 -0.36 -6.68 -19.05
C ILE A 79 0.92 -7.29 -19.63
N ASN A 80 1.17 -8.58 -19.40
CA ASN A 80 2.30 -9.32 -19.96
C ASN A 80 1.93 -10.05 -21.27
N GLY A 81 0.77 -9.76 -21.84
CA GLY A 81 0.30 -10.29 -23.13
C GLY A 81 -0.44 -11.63 -23.03
N ALA A 82 -0.77 -12.09 -21.82
CA ALA A 82 -1.68 -13.21 -21.64
C ALA A 82 -3.11 -12.83 -22.02
N ARG A 83 -3.88 -13.78 -22.52
CA ARG A 83 -5.30 -13.58 -22.83
C ARG A 83 -6.11 -14.82 -22.59
N VAL A 84 -7.37 -14.65 -22.22
CA VAL A 84 -8.34 -15.74 -22.18
C VAL A 84 -8.67 -16.15 -23.61
N GLU A 85 -8.52 -17.44 -23.92
CA GLU A 85 -8.83 -18.02 -25.22
C GLU A 85 -10.19 -18.72 -25.20
N ASP A 86 -10.52 -19.39 -24.09
CA ASP A 86 -11.79 -20.04 -23.86
C ASP A 86 -12.09 -20.07 -22.35
N ALA A 87 -13.36 -20.05 -21.96
CA ALA A 87 -13.78 -20.08 -20.57
C ALA A 87 -15.19 -20.67 -20.43
N SER A 88 -15.45 -21.27 -19.28
CA SER A 88 -16.82 -21.64 -18.91
C SER A 88 -17.76 -20.44 -18.91
N GLN A 89 -19.06 -20.71 -19.03
CA GLN A 89 -20.05 -19.64 -19.05
C GLN A 89 -19.99 -18.82 -17.77
N SER A 90 -19.81 -17.51 -17.93
CA SER A 90 -19.88 -16.56 -16.82
C SER A 90 -21.25 -16.60 -16.16
N PHE A 91 -21.24 -16.70 -14.84
CA PHE A 91 -22.45 -16.69 -14.04
C PHE A 91 -22.57 -15.37 -13.33
N ILE A 92 -23.77 -14.78 -13.42
CA ILE A 92 -24.08 -13.51 -12.79
C ILE A 92 -24.94 -13.81 -11.56
N ASN A 93 -24.33 -13.76 -10.38
CA ASN A 93 -25.06 -13.82 -9.12
C ASN A 93 -25.80 -12.50 -8.85
N ALA A 94 -27.00 -12.33 -9.41
CA ALA A 94 -27.88 -11.24 -9.02
C ALA A 94 -28.86 -11.75 -7.93
N PRO A 95 -28.80 -11.24 -6.68
CA PRO A 95 -29.89 -11.49 -5.74
C PRO A 95 -31.17 -10.83 -6.29
N THR A 96 -32.17 -11.66 -6.58
CA THR A 96 -33.40 -11.34 -7.33
C THR A 96 -34.25 -10.22 -6.73
N LEU A 97 -34.08 -9.90 -5.44
CA LEU A 97 -34.79 -8.82 -4.75
C LEU A 97 -34.04 -7.46 -4.78
N LEU A 98 -32.72 -7.50 -4.94
CA LEU A 98 -31.83 -6.31 -4.99
C LEU A 98 -31.41 -5.95 -6.43
N GLY A 99 -31.78 -6.76 -7.42
CA GLY A 99 -31.52 -6.50 -8.84
C GLY A 99 -32.10 -5.16 -9.34
N ALA A 100 -33.18 -4.66 -8.72
CA ALA A 100 -33.76 -3.35 -9.01
C ALA A 100 -32.93 -2.17 -8.42
N MET A 101 -32.16 -2.41 -7.36
CA MET A 101 -31.23 -1.46 -6.74
C MET A 101 -29.78 -1.65 -7.22
N ARG A 102 -29.58 -2.35 -8.34
CA ARG A 102 -28.27 -2.61 -8.98
C ARG A 102 -27.39 -1.35 -9.15
N TRP A 103 -28.00 -0.17 -9.26
CA TRP A 103 -27.26 1.11 -9.34
C TRP A 103 -26.58 1.52 -8.02
N LEU A 104 -27.06 1.05 -6.87
CA LEU A 104 -26.52 1.41 -5.55
C LEU A 104 -25.36 0.52 -5.12
N PHE A 105 -25.34 -0.74 -5.56
CA PHE A 105 -24.32 -1.71 -5.16
C PHE A 105 -23.88 -2.51 -6.39
N PRO A 106 -22.89 -1.99 -7.16
CA PRO A 106 -22.28 -2.75 -8.24
C PRO A 106 -21.35 -3.83 -7.67
N GLY A 107 -21.93 -4.85 -7.03
CA GLY A 107 -21.29 -6.16 -6.93
C GLY A 107 -21.40 -6.84 -8.28
N GLN A 108 -20.64 -6.36 -9.27
CA GLN A 108 -20.64 -6.93 -10.60
C GLN A 108 -19.65 -8.08 -10.62
N GLN A 109 -20.16 -9.30 -10.67
CA GLN A 109 -19.36 -10.45 -11.08
C GLN A 109 -18.81 -10.16 -12.47
N GLU A 110 -17.49 -10.26 -12.62
CA GLU A 110 -16.78 -9.74 -13.80
C GLU A 110 -16.51 -10.84 -14.84
N ASP A 111 -16.02 -10.42 -16.02
CA ASP A 111 -15.61 -11.27 -17.13
C ASP A 111 -14.41 -12.19 -16.77
N PRO A 112 -14.24 -13.38 -17.40
CA PRO A 112 -13.11 -14.29 -17.18
C PRO A 112 -11.73 -13.62 -17.26
N ARG A 113 -11.58 -12.54 -18.02
CA ARG A 113 -10.33 -11.76 -18.11
C ARG A 113 -9.86 -11.22 -16.77
N THR A 114 -10.75 -11.03 -15.80
CA THR A 114 -10.38 -10.56 -14.46
C THR A 114 -9.47 -11.51 -13.71
N VAL A 115 -9.47 -12.80 -14.04
CA VAL A 115 -8.50 -13.77 -13.49
C VAL A 115 -7.05 -13.42 -13.87
N LEU A 116 -6.85 -12.68 -14.96
CA LEU A 116 -5.53 -12.31 -15.50
C LEU A 116 -5.12 -10.88 -15.14
N ARG A 117 -5.96 -10.13 -14.43
CA ARG A 117 -5.68 -8.73 -14.10
C ARG A 117 -4.99 -8.64 -12.74
N PRO A 118 -4.09 -7.66 -12.56
CA PRO A 118 -3.37 -7.52 -11.31
C PRO A 118 -4.32 -7.11 -10.20
N ALA A 119 -4.17 -7.74 -9.03
CA ALA A 119 -4.86 -7.33 -7.82
C ALA A 119 -4.46 -5.89 -7.46
N SER A 120 -5.24 -4.90 -7.91
CA SER A 120 -4.96 -3.49 -7.62
C SER A 120 -5.17 -3.21 -6.14
N GLU A 121 -4.10 -2.91 -5.41
CA GLU A 121 -4.18 -2.30 -4.09
C GLU A 121 -3.93 -0.79 -4.24
N GLY A 122 -4.94 0.03 -3.97
CA GLY A 122 -4.79 1.48 -3.85
C GLY A 122 -5.95 2.30 -4.40
N ALA A 123 -6.31 3.36 -3.67
CA ALA A 123 -7.45 4.27 -3.91
C ALA A 123 -7.49 4.96 -5.30
N VAL A 124 -6.51 4.75 -6.16
CA VAL A 124 -6.43 5.27 -7.55
C VAL A 124 -6.97 4.25 -8.57
N ALA A 125 -7.30 3.02 -8.17
CA ALA A 125 -7.86 1.98 -9.05
C ALA A 125 -9.40 2.05 -9.22
N VAL A 126 -10.05 3.07 -8.63
CA VAL A 126 -11.49 3.32 -8.83
C VAL A 126 -11.76 3.92 -10.22
N ALA A 127 -10.77 4.55 -10.86
CA ALA A 127 -10.93 5.17 -12.18
C ALA A 127 -10.55 4.26 -13.37
N ALA A 128 -9.87 3.13 -13.14
CA ALA A 128 -9.20 2.38 -14.22
C ALA A 128 -9.41 0.85 -14.20
N GLY A 129 -10.60 0.37 -13.82
CA GLY A 129 -11.06 -0.99 -14.19
C GLY A 129 -10.13 -2.17 -13.87
N ALA A 130 -9.35 -2.10 -12.79
CA ALA A 130 -8.40 -3.15 -12.41
C ALA A 130 -9.07 -4.23 -11.54
N ALA A 131 -8.88 -5.51 -11.84
CA ALA A 131 -9.46 -6.59 -11.04
C ALA A 131 -8.62 -6.81 -9.77
N GLY A 132 -9.14 -6.35 -8.63
CA GLY A 132 -8.54 -6.53 -7.30
C GLY A 132 -8.92 -7.87 -6.66
N THR A 133 -8.19 -8.31 -5.64
CA THR A 133 -8.69 -9.21 -4.57
C THR A 133 -9.79 -8.55 -3.71
N GLU A 134 -10.53 -7.62 -4.31
CA GLU A 134 -11.64 -6.90 -3.71
C GLU A 134 -12.91 -7.75 -3.80
N PRO A 135 -13.77 -7.72 -2.77
CA PRO A 135 -15.07 -8.37 -2.84
C PRO A 135 -15.85 -7.94 -4.10
N GLY A 136 -16.28 -8.92 -4.88
CA GLY A 136 -17.08 -8.70 -6.09
C GLY A 136 -16.28 -8.59 -7.39
N ARG A 137 -14.98 -8.26 -7.36
CA ARG A 137 -14.13 -8.17 -8.57
C ARG A 137 -13.54 -9.52 -8.98
N CYS A 138 -14.38 -10.55 -9.03
CA CYS A 138 -13.99 -11.88 -9.47
C CYS A 138 -14.90 -12.37 -10.59
N TRP A 139 -14.36 -13.22 -11.45
CA TRP A 139 -15.15 -14.03 -12.35
C TRP A 139 -15.74 -15.23 -11.59
N ALA A 140 -16.98 -15.59 -11.91
CA ALA A 140 -17.51 -16.90 -11.54
C ALA A 140 -18.25 -17.57 -12.68
N MET A 141 -18.40 -18.87 -12.49
CA MET A 141 -19.10 -19.80 -13.35
C MET A 141 -20.24 -20.45 -12.57
N ALA A 142 -21.20 -21.02 -13.28
CA ALA A 142 -22.30 -21.73 -12.64
C ALA A 142 -21.81 -23.07 -12.10
N GLY A 143 -22.29 -23.45 -10.91
CA GLY A 143 -21.93 -24.72 -10.27
C GLY A 143 -20.53 -24.75 -9.66
N SER A 144 -19.97 -25.95 -9.52
CA SER A 144 -18.70 -26.21 -8.83
C SER A 144 -17.56 -26.68 -9.74
N ALA A 145 -17.81 -26.81 -11.04
CA ALA A 145 -16.84 -27.29 -12.02
C ALA A 145 -16.88 -26.43 -13.29
N GLY A 146 -15.70 -26.14 -13.82
CA GLY A 146 -15.51 -25.41 -15.07
C GLY A 146 -14.02 -25.19 -15.32
N ALA A 147 -13.72 -24.45 -16.37
CA ALA A 147 -12.37 -24.27 -16.87
C ALA A 147 -12.17 -22.89 -17.47
N VAL A 148 -10.92 -22.44 -17.45
CA VAL A 148 -10.45 -21.27 -18.19
C VAL A 148 -9.17 -21.65 -18.92
N LYS A 149 -9.11 -21.36 -20.21
CA LYS A 149 -7.97 -21.57 -21.08
C LYS A 149 -7.31 -20.23 -21.35
N VAL A 150 -6.04 -20.13 -21.01
CA VAL A 150 -5.26 -18.90 -21.15
C VAL A 150 -4.14 -19.13 -22.16
N LYS A 151 -4.05 -18.24 -23.14
CA LYS A 151 -2.95 -18.19 -24.09
C LYS A 151 -1.89 -17.21 -23.59
N LEU A 152 -0.72 -17.75 -23.30
CA LEU A 152 0.45 -16.97 -22.89
C LEU A 152 1.12 -16.32 -24.11
N ILE A 153 1.84 -15.22 -23.88
CA ILE A 153 2.59 -14.51 -24.94
C ILE A 153 3.68 -15.38 -25.57
N ARG A 154 4.27 -16.30 -24.79
CA ARG A 154 5.32 -17.22 -25.24
C ARG A 154 5.24 -18.56 -24.51
N PRO A 155 5.82 -19.62 -25.08
CA PRO A 155 5.97 -20.88 -24.37
C PRO A 155 6.80 -20.71 -23.10
N ILE A 156 6.32 -21.27 -21.99
CA ILE A 156 7.03 -21.29 -20.71
C ILE A 156 7.01 -22.70 -20.12
N ARG A 157 7.91 -22.94 -19.17
CA ARG A 157 7.82 -24.09 -18.27
C ARG A 157 7.27 -23.60 -16.92
N PRO A 158 5.99 -23.85 -16.60
CA PRO A 158 5.41 -23.41 -15.34
C PRO A 158 6.19 -23.97 -14.15
N ARG A 159 6.54 -23.11 -13.18
CA ARG A 159 7.24 -23.52 -11.94
C ARG A 159 6.39 -23.29 -10.70
N LYS A 160 5.63 -22.21 -10.69
CA LYS A 160 4.75 -21.79 -9.60
C LYS A 160 3.45 -21.29 -10.23
N LEU A 161 2.34 -21.60 -9.57
CA LEU A 161 1.04 -21.01 -9.86
C LEU A 161 0.56 -20.36 -8.57
N VAL A 162 0.01 -19.16 -8.68
CA VAL A 162 -0.56 -18.43 -7.55
C VAL A 162 -2.05 -18.29 -7.80
N LEU A 163 -2.85 -18.69 -6.83
CA LEU A 163 -4.30 -18.50 -6.82
C LEU A 163 -4.65 -17.64 -5.61
N GLN A 164 -5.43 -16.59 -5.85
CA GLN A 164 -5.85 -15.66 -4.81
C GLN A 164 -7.36 -15.63 -4.72
N HIS A 165 -7.86 -15.49 -3.50
CA HIS A 165 -9.27 -15.28 -3.20
C HIS A 165 -9.36 -14.21 -2.11
N VAL A 166 -10.50 -13.52 -2.06
CA VAL A 166 -10.83 -12.57 -0.99
C VAL A 166 -10.62 -13.24 0.38
N PRO A 167 -10.04 -12.54 1.37
CA PRO A 167 -9.82 -13.11 2.71
C PRO A 167 -11.16 -13.44 3.39
N ILE A 168 -11.15 -14.46 4.25
CA ILE A 168 -12.35 -14.96 4.97
C ILE A 168 -13.10 -13.83 5.69
N ARG A 169 -12.35 -12.90 6.32
CA ARG A 169 -12.91 -11.76 7.04
C ARG A 169 -13.70 -10.77 6.17
N ALA A 170 -13.44 -10.77 4.85
CA ALA A 170 -14.13 -9.91 3.88
C ALA A 170 -15.19 -10.66 3.05
N SER A 171 -15.44 -11.94 3.35
CA SER A 171 -16.45 -12.76 2.68
C SER A 171 -17.69 -12.95 3.56
N VAL A 172 -18.88 -12.76 2.99
CA VAL A 172 -20.16 -13.00 3.67
C VAL A 172 -20.38 -14.48 4.02
N ASN A 173 -19.91 -15.41 3.17
CA ASN A 173 -20.18 -16.85 3.29
C ASN A 173 -18.91 -17.69 3.55
N ASN A 174 -17.98 -17.20 4.37
CA ASN A 174 -16.74 -17.92 4.73
C ASN A 174 -15.96 -18.50 3.53
N CYS A 175 -15.92 -17.77 2.40
CA CYS A 175 -15.26 -18.20 1.16
C CYS A 175 -15.74 -19.57 0.63
N SER A 176 -17.01 -19.94 0.86
CA SER A 176 -17.56 -21.21 0.38
C SER A 176 -17.51 -21.37 -1.14
N SER A 177 -17.50 -20.25 -1.88
CA SER A 177 -17.34 -20.16 -3.34
C SER A 177 -15.90 -20.25 -3.82
N ALA A 178 -14.90 -20.28 -2.92
CA ALA A 178 -13.50 -20.34 -3.31
C ALA A 178 -13.16 -21.68 -3.99
N LEU A 179 -12.22 -21.62 -4.94
CA LEU A 179 -11.72 -22.80 -5.64
C LEU A 179 -11.06 -23.76 -4.64
N ARG A 180 -11.49 -25.02 -4.63
CA ARG A 180 -10.96 -26.05 -3.74
C ARG A 180 -9.93 -26.93 -4.44
N ASN A 181 -10.38 -27.61 -5.49
CA ASN A 181 -9.57 -28.53 -6.27
C ASN A 181 -9.48 -28.01 -7.70
N PHE A 182 -8.28 -28.01 -8.26
CA PHE A 182 -8.06 -27.61 -9.65
C PHE A 182 -6.97 -28.45 -10.28
N ARG A 183 -6.94 -28.46 -11.62
CA ARG A 183 -5.89 -29.10 -12.41
C ARG A 183 -5.35 -28.10 -13.41
N LEU A 184 -4.03 -28.00 -13.48
CA LEU A 184 -3.35 -27.23 -14.52
C LEU A 184 -2.99 -28.17 -15.67
N LEU A 185 -3.42 -27.83 -16.88
CA LEU A 185 -3.12 -28.56 -18.10
C LEU A 185 -2.34 -27.63 -19.04
N GLY A 186 -1.28 -28.16 -19.64
CA GLY A 186 -0.46 -27.45 -20.61
C GLY A 186 -0.72 -27.97 -22.01
N TRP A 187 -0.98 -27.07 -22.95
CA TRP A 187 -1.08 -27.40 -24.37
C TRP A 187 0.03 -26.70 -25.14
N ARG A 188 0.69 -27.46 -26.01
CA ARG A 188 1.55 -26.89 -27.04
C ARG A 188 0.72 -26.84 -28.32
N ALA A 189 0.60 -25.66 -28.92
CA ALA A 189 0.04 -25.59 -30.27
C ALA A 189 0.89 -26.48 -31.19
N PRO A 190 0.28 -27.26 -32.11
CA PRO A 190 1.04 -27.97 -33.11
C PRO A 190 1.93 -26.95 -33.85
N ALA A 191 3.18 -27.31 -34.11
CA ALA A 191 4.00 -26.52 -35.02
C ALA A 191 3.20 -26.41 -36.32
N THR A 192 2.84 -25.19 -36.70
CA THR A 192 2.19 -24.95 -37.99
C THR A 192 3.04 -25.60 -39.07
N ALA A 193 2.42 -26.41 -39.92
CA ALA A 193 3.07 -27.17 -41.00
C ALA A 193 3.69 -26.27 -42.09
N ASP A 194 3.70 -24.96 -41.89
CA ASP A 194 4.12 -23.95 -42.86
C ASP A 194 5.60 -23.56 -42.73
N ALA A 195 6.41 -24.35 -42.01
CA ALA A 195 7.85 -24.14 -41.88
C ALA A 195 8.70 -25.19 -42.65
N ILE A 196 8.09 -25.89 -43.62
CA ILE A 196 8.81 -26.78 -44.56
C ILE A 196 8.46 -26.37 -46.00
N THR A 197 8.85 -25.15 -46.37
CA THR A 197 9.11 -24.76 -47.76
C THR A 197 10.06 -23.58 -47.71
N GLU A 198 11.17 -23.68 -48.45
CA GLU A 198 12.39 -22.84 -48.48
C GLU A 198 13.50 -23.38 -47.56
N GLY A 199 14.63 -23.90 -48.04
CA GLY A 199 15.15 -24.12 -49.39
C GLY A 199 16.48 -24.87 -49.26
#